data_AF-A0A9J6GAZ5-F1
#
_entry.id   AF-A0A9J6GAZ5-F1
#
_cell.length_a   1.000
_cell.length_b   1.000
_cell.length_c   1.000
_cell.angle_alpha   90.00
_cell.angle_beta   90.00
_cell.angle_gamma   90.00
#
_symmetry.space_group_name_H-M   'P 1'
#
loop_
_entity.id
_entity.type
_entity.pdbx_description
1 polymer ?
#
loop_
_entity_poly.entity_id
_entity_poly.type
_entity_poly.pdbx_seq_one_letter_code
_entity_poly.pdbx_strand_id
1 'polypeptide(L)' 'MQTKSPFAIAKALNQLVGKDYNARKLRNGDVLVEVHTREQSAKIKEVAKIEDMNVTVTTHNSLNFSKRVVP' A
#
# COMPACT_ATOMS: atom_id res chain seq x y z
N MET A 1 10.97 18.53 5.92
CA MET A 1 10.31 17.36 5.33
C MET A 1 8.85 17.71 5.10
N GLN A 2 8.41 17.88 3.86
CA GLN A 2 7.00 18.14 3.55
C GLN A 2 6.22 16.84 3.77
N THR A 3 5.54 16.71 4.90
CA THR A 3 4.48 15.71 5.07
C THR A 3 3.33 16.11 4.16
N LYS A 4 3.18 15.45 3.01
CA LYS A 4 2.00 15.64 2.17
C LYS A 4 0.75 15.22 2.94
N SER A 5 -0.35 15.89 2.64
CA SER A 5 -1.63 15.66 3.29
C SER A 5 -2.01 14.17 3.18
N PRO A 6 -2.54 13.55 4.26
CA PRO A 6 -3.10 12.20 4.21
C PRO A 6 -4.10 11.99 3.07
N PHE A 7 -4.81 13.05 2.66
CA PHE A 7 -5.73 13.03 1.52
C PHE A 7 -5.03 12.76 0.18
N ALA A 8 -3.87 13.37 -0.07
CA ALA A 8 -3.12 13.17 -1.31
C ALA A 8 -2.63 11.72 -1.42
N ILE A 9 -2.13 11.17 -0.32
CA ILE A 9 -1.68 9.78 -0.23
C ILE A 9 -2.86 8.83 -0.45
N ALA A 10 -4.00 9.06 0.20
CA ALA A 10 -5.20 8.25 0.02
C ALA A 10 -5.73 8.31 -1.43
N LYS A 11 -5.66 9.47 -2.09
CA LYS A 11 -6.07 9.62 -3.49
C LYS A 11 -5.17 8.82 -4.43
N ALA A 12 -3.85 8.88 -4.25
CA ALA A 12 -2.91 8.11 -5.04
C ALA A 12 -3.13 6.59 -4.84
N LEU A 13 -3.30 6.14 -3.59
CA LEU A 13 -3.59 4.74 -3.28
C LEU A 13 -4.89 4.26 -3.94
N ASN A 14 -5.96 5.05 -3.90
CA ASN A 14 -7.21 4.74 -4.59
C ASN A 14 -7.05 4.62 -6.12
N GLN A 15 -6.19 5.44 -6.73
CA GLN A 15 -5.92 5.36 -8.18
C GLN A 15 -5.11 4.11 -8.55
N LEU A 16 -4.19 3.70 -7.69
CA LEU A 16 -3.27 2.58 -7.94
C LEU A 16 -3.92 1.22 -7.65
N VAL A 17 -4.61 1.13 -6.50
CA VAL A 17 -5.16 -0.12 -5.96
C VAL A 17 -6.65 -0.29 -6.32
N GLY A 18 -7.36 0.82 -6.54
CA GLY A 18 -8.82 0.84 -6.63
C GLY A 18 -9.49 1.06 -5.28
N LYS A 19 -10.80 0.80 -5.20
CA LYS A 19 -11.62 1.12 -4.02
C LYS A 19 -11.52 0.13 -2.87
N ASP A 20 -10.89 -1.02 -3.07
CA ASP A 20 -10.98 -2.15 -2.14
C ASP A 20 -9.60 -2.57 -1.61
N TYR A 21 -9.15 -1.84 -0.59
CA TYR A 21 -7.92 -2.08 0.15
C TYR A 21 -8.05 -1.57 1.58
N ASN A 22 -7.24 -2.10 2.48
CA ASN A 22 -7.12 -1.59 3.84
C ASN A 22 -5.81 -0.80 3.96
N ALA A 23 -5.85 0.40 4.53
CA ALA A 23 -4.64 1.16 4.80
C ALA A 23 -4.59 1.58 6.26
N ARG A 24 -3.44 1.33 6.90
CA ARG A 24 -3.21 1.61 8.30
C ARG A 24 -1.90 2.35 8.49
N LYS A 25 -1.94 3.48 9.20
CA LYS A 25 -0.73 4.18 9.63
C LYS A 25 -0.06 3.41 10.78
N LEU A 26 1.23 3.15 10.64
CA LEU A 26 2.08 2.54 11.66
C LEU A 26 2.66 3.60 12.60
N ARG A 27 3.07 3.17 13.80
CA ARG A 27 3.62 4.06 14.83
C ARG A 27 4.95 4.71 14.43
N ASN A 28 5.70 4.07 13.54
CA ASN A 28 6.96 4.57 12.99
C ASN A 28 6.77 5.63 11.87
N GLY A 29 5.52 5.90 11.48
CA GLY A 29 5.20 6.86 10.41
C GLY A 29 4.94 6.23 9.05
N ASP A 30 5.19 4.93 8.89
CA ASP A 30 4.91 4.21 7.65
C ASP A 30 3.40 3.94 7.46
N VAL A 31 3.03 3.57 6.23
CA VAL A 31 1.66 3.15 5.90
C VAL A 31 1.69 1.69 5.47
N LEU A 32 0.95 0.86 6.18
CA LEU A 32 0.68 -0.52 5.81
C LEU A 32 -0.55 -0.55 4.90
N VAL A 33 -0.41 -1.15 3.73
CA VAL A 33 -1.51 -1.33 2.77
C VAL A 33 -1.75 -2.81 2.55
N GLU A 34 -2.95 -3.28 2.88
CA GLU A 34 -3.42 -4.64 2.64
C GLU A 34 -4.29 -4.63 1.38
N VAL A 35 -3.95 -5.52 0.45
CA VAL A 35 -4.62 -5.63 -0.86
C VAL A 35 -5.17 -7.04 -1.02
N HIS A 36 -6.22 -7.18 -1.83
CA HIS A 36 -6.97 -8.43 -1.96
C HIS A 36 -6.49 -9.27 -3.15
N THR A 37 -5.96 -8.63 -4.20
CA THR A 37 -5.54 -9.33 -5.42
C THR A 37 -4.04 -9.18 -5.69
N ARG A 38 -3.49 -10.14 -6.43
CA ARG A 38 -2.09 -10.10 -6.88
C ARG A 38 -1.81 -8.95 -7.84
N GLU A 39 -2.79 -8.58 -8.66
CA GLU A 39 -2.67 -7.45 -9.59
C GLU A 39 -2.53 -6.13 -8.84
N GLN A 40 -3.29 -5.95 -7.77
CA GLN A 40 -3.18 -4.79 -6.89
C GLN A 40 -1.80 -4.72 -6.22
N SER A 41 -1.28 -5.86 -5.72
CA SER A 41 0.03 -5.89 -5.08
C SER A 41 1.17 -5.60 -6.06
N ALA A 42 1.08 -6.10 -7.29
CA ALA A 42 2.03 -5.80 -8.35
C ALA A 42 2.04 -4.30 -8.68
N LYS A 43 0.85 -3.70 -8.89
CA LYS A 43 0.71 -2.26 -9.16
C LYS A 43 1.30 -1.41 -8.05
N ILE A 44 1.04 -1.73 -6.78
CA ILE A 44 1.57 -0.97 -5.65
C ILE A 44 3.09 -1.07 -5.55
N LYS A 45 3.65 -2.24 -5.88
CA LYS A 45 5.09 -2.49 -5.78
C LYS A 45 5.89 -1.70 -6.83
N GLU A 46 5.28 -1.36 -7.95
CA GLU A 46 5.87 -0.54 -9.01
C GLU A 46 5.84 0.97 -8.69
N VAL A 47 5.17 1.38 -7.60
CA VAL A 47 5.06 2.79 -7.21
C VAL A 47 6.37 3.24 -6.59
N ALA A 48 7.18 3.96 -7.37
CA ALA A 48 8.39 4.62 -6.89
C ALA A 48 8.12 6.05 -6.40
N LYS A 49 7.03 6.67 -6.86
CA LYS A 49 6.72 8.08 -6.61
C LYS A 49 5.24 8.30 -6.36
N ILE A 50 4.92 9.02 -5.28
CA ILE A 50 3.58 9.55 -5.04
C ILE A 50 3.67 11.06 -5.17
N GLU A 51 3.05 11.60 -6.22
CA GLU A 51 3.16 13.00 -6.64
C GLU A 51 4.63 13.42 -6.85
N ASP A 52 5.22 14.09 -5.86
CA ASP A 52 6.59 14.60 -5.87
C ASP A 52 7.53 13.93 -4.87
N MET A 53 7.04 12.94 -4.11
CA MET A 53 7.85 12.23 -3.12
C MET A 53 8.23 10.85 -3.60
N ASN A 54 9.52 10.54 -3.51
CA ASN A 54 10.01 9.19 -3.68
C ASN A 54 9.57 8.37 -2.48
N VAL A 55 8.85 7.29 -2.73
CA VAL A 55 8.37 6.36 -1.70
C VAL A 55 9.02 5.00 -1.93
N THR A 56 9.32 4.31 -0.84
CA THR A 56 9.82 2.94 -0.91
C THR A 56 8.69 2.00 -0.54
N VAL A 57 8.33 1.11 -1.46
CA VAL A 57 7.32 0.09 -1.22
C VAL A 57 8.01 -1.25 -0.98
N THR A 58 7.90 -1.75 0.25
CA THR A 58 8.42 -3.07 0.63
C THR A 58 7.28 -4.04 0.91
N THR A 59 7.42 -5.26 0.40
CA THR A 59 6.49 -6.35 0.71
C THR A 59 6.63 -6.77 2.17
N HIS A 60 5.51 -6.94 2.88
CA HIS A 60 5.52 -7.39 4.27
C HIS A 60 5.57 -8.92 4.37
N ASN A 61 6.63 -9.48 4.94
CA ASN A 61 6.92 -10.93 4.91
C ASN A 61 5.80 -11.82 5.49
N SER A 62 5.05 -11.37 6.50
CA SER A 62 4.02 -12.19 7.16
C SER A 62 2.58 -11.91 6.72
N LEU A 63 2.33 -10.80 6.01
CA LEU A 63 0.98 -10.42 5.56
C LEU A 63 0.68 -10.88 4.13
N ASN A 64 1.69 -11.40 3.43
CA ASN A 64 1.51 -12.03 2.11
C ASN A 64 0.97 -13.47 2.18
N PHE A 65 0.47 -13.92 3.34
CA PHE A 65 -0.04 -15.28 3.52
C PHE A 65 -1.57 -15.29 3.47
N SER A 66 -2.13 -15.68 2.33
CA SER A 66 -3.50 -16.20 2.31
C SER A 66 -3.49 -17.53 3.07
N LYS A 67 -4.12 -17.61 4.25
CA LYS A 67 -4.37 -18.90 4.91
C LYS A 67 -5.28 -19.72 3.98
N ARG A 68 -4.70 -20.55 3.11
CA ARG A 68 -5.46 -21.64 2.50
C ARG A 68 -5.83 -22.60 3.62
N VAL A 69 -7.11 -22.93 3.73
CA VAL A 69 -7.53 -24.16 4.37
C VAL A 69 -6.98 -25.28 3.48
N VAL A 70 -6.01 -26.04 4.00
CA VAL A 70 -5.72 -27.36 3.44
C VAL A 70 -6.87 -28.26 3.94
N PRO A 71 -7.60 -28.94 3.03
CA PRO A 71 -8.73 -29.79 3.41
C PRO A 71 -8.33 -30.92 4.35
#